data_AF-A0A3S0JPD4-F1
#
_entry.id   AF-A0A3S0JPD4-F1
#
_cell.length_a   1.000
_cell.length_b   1.000
_cell.length_c   1.000
_cell.angle_alpha   90.00
_cell.angle_beta   90.00
_cell.angle_gamma   90.00
#
_symmetry.space_group_name_H-M   'P 1'
#
loop_
_entity.id
_entity.type
_entity.pdbx_description
1 polymer ?
#
loop_
_entity_poly.entity_id
_entity_poly.type
_entity_poly.pdbx_seq_one_letter_code
_entity_poly.pdbx_strand_id
1 'polypeptide(L)'
;MQNFVPGQRWISDTETELGLGQVTEVDFRLVKVEFPASKETRVYAKNNAPLTRVIFHPGDNAGTRFGWKLQVTDVKEAGGLLTYIGKHDGKPTTLSETDLDHHLQFNQPQQRLFAGQIDGDDWLNLRVEALQHLQNLEQSPLTGLIGARTSLIPHQLYIAREVANRAAPRVL
;
A
#
# COMPACT_ATOMS: atom_id res chain seq x y z
N MET A 1 -17.81 11.22 -17.50
CA MET A 1 -18.65 10.69 -16.40
C MET A 1 -18.17 9.29 -16.11
N GLN A 2 -17.68 9.03 -14.89
CA GLN A 2 -17.32 7.68 -14.47
C GLN A 2 -18.60 6.83 -14.37
N ASN A 3 -18.63 5.72 -15.10
CA ASN A 3 -19.80 4.85 -15.16
C ASN A 3 -19.64 3.74 -14.11
N PHE A 4 -20.21 3.98 -12.93
CA PHE A 4 -20.19 3.01 -11.83
C PHE A 4 -21.12 1.84 -12.14
N VAL A 5 -20.60 0.63 -12.02
CA VAL A 5 -21.35 -0.62 -12.13
C VAL A 5 -21.20 -1.42 -10.83
N PRO A 6 -22.28 -1.98 -10.26
CA PRO A 6 -22.19 -2.87 -9.10
C PRO A 6 -21.19 -4.01 -9.33
N GLY A 7 -20.32 -4.25 -8.36
CA GLY A 7 -19.23 -5.23 -8.42
C GLY A 7 -17.86 -4.65 -8.79
N GLN A 8 -17.79 -3.40 -9.30
CA GLN A 8 -16.52 -2.75 -9.57
C GLN A 8 -15.75 -2.41 -8.29
N ARG A 9 -14.42 -2.37 -8.39
CA ARG A 9 -13.50 -2.09 -7.30
C ARG A 9 -12.91 -0.69 -7.39
N TRP A 10 -13.06 0.06 -6.30
CA TRP A 10 -12.69 1.47 -6.21
C TRP A 10 -12.02 1.78 -4.89
N ILE A 11 -11.11 2.75 -4.89
CA ILE A 11 -10.51 3.31 -3.68
C ILE A 11 -11.01 4.73 -3.46
N SER A 12 -11.07 5.16 -2.20
CA SER A 12 -11.29 6.55 -1.84
C SER A 12 -9.96 7.30 -1.89
N ASP A 13 -9.88 8.37 -2.67
CA ASP A 13 -8.68 9.19 -2.78
C ASP A 13 -8.44 9.99 -1.49
N THR A 14 -9.51 10.29 -0.74
CA THR A 14 -9.44 11.07 0.51
C THR A 14 -9.27 10.21 1.76
N GLU A 15 -9.68 8.95 1.72
CA GLU A 15 -9.70 8.02 2.86
C GLU A 15 -9.02 6.70 2.47
N THR A 16 -7.71 6.75 2.21
CA THR A 16 -6.93 5.58 1.75
C THR A 16 -6.89 4.43 2.76
N GLU A 17 -7.09 4.72 4.05
CA GLU A 17 -7.15 3.77 5.15
C GLU A 17 -8.34 2.80 5.06
N LEU A 18 -9.38 3.14 4.29
CA LEU A 18 -10.54 2.27 4.07
C LEU A 18 -10.21 1.06 3.18
N GLY A 19 -9.11 1.14 2.40
CA GLY A 19 -8.68 0.09 1.48
C GLY A 19 -9.55 -0.03 0.24
N LEU A 20 -9.65 -1.24 -0.31
CA LEU A 20 -10.35 -1.49 -1.57
C LEU A 20 -11.85 -1.67 -1.37
N GLY A 21 -12.61 -0.69 -1.83
CA GLY A 21 -14.07 -0.68 -1.85
C GLY A 21 -14.66 -1.46 -3.03
N GLN A 22 -15.90 -1.92 -2.86
CA GLN A 22 -16.72 -2.52 -3.90
C GLN A 22 -18.01 -1.71 -4.06
N VAL A 23 -18.37 -1.38 -5.30
CA VAL A 23 -19.65 -0.73 -5.59
C VAL A 23 -20.77 -1.74 -5.34
N THR A 24 -21.68 -1.40 -4.43
CA THR A 24 -22.84 -2.24 -4.10
C THR A 24 -24.10 -1.76 -4.80
N GLU A 25 -24.35 -0.45 -4.77
CA GLU A 25 -25.54 0.17 -5.34
C GLU A 25 -25.19 1.45 -6.10
N VAL A 26 -25.92 1.69 -7.18
CA VAL A 26 -25.70 2.80 -8.09
C VAL A 26 -27.05 3.42 -8.44
N ASP A 27 -27.28 4.64 -7.96
CA ASP A 27 -28.48 5.42 -8.24
C ASP A 27 -28.24 6.47 -9.33
N PHE A 28 -29.24 7.32 -9.59
CA PHE A 28 -29.12 8.41 -10.57
C PHE A 28 -27.99 9.40 -10.23
N ARG A 29 -27.83 9.79 -8.95
CA ARG A 29 -26.82 10.77 -8.51
C ARG A 29 -25.82 10.24 -7.49
N LEU A 30 -26.08 9.07 -6.92
CA LEU A 30 -25.31 8.52 -5.81
C LEU A 30 -24.68 7.18 -6.20
N VAL A 31 -23.53 6.89 -5.60
CA VAL A 31 -22.89 5.57 -5.64
C VAL A 31 -22.57 5.15 -4.21
N LYS A 32 -22.95 3.92 -3.87
CA LYS A 32 -22.68 3.32 -2.57
C LYS A 32 -21.53 2.34 -2.72
N VAL A 33 -20.51 2.52 -1.89
CA VAL A 33 -19.29 1.71 -1.89
C VAL A 33 -19.13 1.10 -0.51
N GLU A 34 -19.03 -0.21 -0.46
CA GLU A 34 -18.70 -0.97 0.75
C GLU A 34 -17.19 -1.20 0.78
N PHE A 35 -16.55 -0.95 1.93
CA PHE A 35 -15.13 -1.16 2.17
C PHE A 35 -14.93 -2.34 3.12
N PRO A 36 -14.70 -3.57 2.61
CA PRO A 36 -14.73 -4.76 3.46
C PRO A 36 -13.57 -4.84 4.45
N ALA A 37 -12.44 -4.16 4.18
CA ALA A 37 -11.30 -4.11 5.08
C ALA A 37 -11.62 -3.34 6.38
N SER A 38 -12.31 -2.20 6.28
CA SER A 38 -12.75 -1.40 7.43
C SER A 38 -14.16 -1.73 7.92
N LYS A 39 -14.92 -2.54 7.16
CA LYS A 39 -16.36 -2.83 7.37
C LYS A 39 -17.23 -1.57 7.37
N GLU A 40 -16.82 -0.57 6.61
CA GLU A 40 -17.56 0.68 6.46
C GLU A 40 -18.29 0.73 5.11
N THR A 41 -19.35 1.53 5.06
CA THR A 41 -20.04 1.87 3.82
C THR A 41 -20.03 3.39 3.66
N ARG A 42 -19.66 3.87 2.48
CA ARG A 42 -19.70 5.28 2.12
C ARG A 42 -20.62 5.48 0.92
N VAL A 43 -21.27 6.65 0.88
CA VAL A 43 -22.12 7.07 -0.23
C VAL A 43 -21.54 8.35 -0.79
N TYR A 44 -21.24 8.34 -2.10
CA TYR A 44 -20.64 9.48 -2.80
C TYR A 44 -21.58 10.00 -3.88
N ALA A 45 -21.47 11.29 -4.19
CA ALA A 45 -22.14 11.89 -5.34
C ALA A 45 -21.37 11.56 -6.62
N LYS A 46 -22.01 10.91 -7.60
CA LYS A 46 -21.38 10.42 -8.85
C LYS A 46 -20.58 11.47 -9.61
N ASN A 47 -21.01 12.72 -9.59
CA ASN A 47 -20.41 13.79 -10.40
C ASN A 47 -19.05 14.25 -9.88
N ASN A 48 -18.77 14.05 -8.59
CA ASN A 48 -17.54 14.53 -7.95
C ASN A 48 -17.07 13.55 -6.87
N ALA A 49 -17.26 12.25 -7.11
CA ALA A 49 -16.81 11.23 -6.19
C ALA A 49 -15.27 11.18 -6.26
N PRO A 50 -14.55 11.38 -5.14
CA PRO A 50 -13.09 11.24 -5.09
C PRO A 50 -12.74 9.74 -5.06
N LEU A 51 -13.13 9.04 -6.12
CA LEU A 51 -12.97 7.60 -6.27
C LEU A 51 -12.10 7.33 -7.49
N THR A 52 -11.10 6.46 -7.29
CA THR A 52 -10.25 5.95 -8.36
C THR A 52 -10.53 4.47 -8.59
N ARG A 53 -10.79 4.08 -9.84
CA ARG A 53 -11.06 2.68 -10.21
C ARG A 53 -9.75 1.90 -10.20
N VAL A 54 -9.78 0.72 -9.60
CA VAL A 54 -8.62 -0.16 -9.51
C VAL A 54 -8.62 -1.13 -10.69
N ILE A 55 -7.59 -1.03 -11.52
CA ILE A 55 -7.42 -1.86 -12.72
C ILE A 55 -5.99 -2.41 -12.73
N PHE A 56 -5.86 -3.74 -12.79
CA PHE A 56 -4.58 -4.40 -13.02
C PHE A 56 -4.33 -4.58 -14.51
N HIS A 57 -3.07 -4.51 -14.92
CA HIS A 57 -2.65 -4.70 -16.29
C HIS A 57 -1.90 -6.04 -16.45
N PRO A 58 -1.81 -6.57 -17.68
CA PRO A 58 -0.95 -7.72 -17.96
C PRO A 58 0.49 -7.47 -17.48
N GLY A 59 1.02 -8.39 -16.68
CA GLY A 59 2.32 -8.26 -16.00
C GLY A 59 2.21 -7.98 -14.50
N ASP A 60 1.07 -7.46 -14.03
CA ASP A 60 0.84 -7.21 -12.60
C ASP A 60 0.52 -8.50 -11.83
N ASN A 61 0.78 -8.47 -10.52
CA ASN A 61 0.37 -9.53 -9.60
C ASN A 61 -0.83 -9.07 -8.77
N ALA A 62 -2.02 -9.58 -9.10
CA ALA A 62 -3.25 -9.28 -8.38
C ALA A 62 -3.42 -10.25 -7.19
N GLY A 63 -3.59 -9.70 -5.99
CA GLY A 63 -3.95 -10.47 -4.80
C GLY A 63 -5.43 -10.83 -4.79
N THR A 64 -5.77 -12.01 -4.30
CA THR A 64 -7.15 -12.46 -4.11
C THR A 64 -7.53 -12.43 -2.63
N ARG A 65 -8.82 -12.27 -2.32
CA ARG A 65 -9.35 -12.38 -0.95
C ARG A 65 -9.12 -13.76 -0.31
N PHE A 66 -8.73 -14.75 -1.10
CA PHE A 66 -8.42 -16.12 -0.67
C PHE A 66 -6.95 -16.30 -0.28
N GLY A 67 -6.13 -15.25 -0.33
CA GLY A 67 -4.73 -15.25 0.13
C GLY A 67 -3.70 -15.70 -0.91
N TRP A 68 -4.14 -16.04 -2.12
CA TRP A 68 -3.24 -16.37 -3.24
C TRP A 68 -3.16 -15.22 -4.25
N LYS A 69 -2.13 -15.25 -5.11
CA LYS A 69 -1.86 -14.20 -6.12
C LYS A 69 -1.97 -14.74 -7.55
N LEU A 70 -2.57 -13.94 -8.42
CA LEU A 70 -2.65 -14.20 -9.86
C LEU A 70 -1.63 -13.32 -10.59
N GLN A 71 -0.77 -13.94 -11.40
CA GLN A 71 0.02 -13.21 -12.37
C GLN A 71 -0.85 -12.93 -13.59
N VAL A 72 -1.25 -11.68 -13.79
CA VAL A 72 -2.19 -11.27 -14.85
C VAL A 72 -1.50 -11.38 -16.21
N THR A 73 -2.11 -12.10 -17.14
CA THR A 73 -1.64 -12.21 -18.53
C THR A 73 -2.57 -11.53 -19.51
N ASP A 74 -3.86 -11.46 -19.19
CA ASP A 74 -4.88 -10.84 -20.03
C ASP A 74 -6.03 -10.33 -19.15
N VAL A 75 -6.78 -9.35 -19.65
CA VAL A 75 -7.90 -8.73 -18.93
C VAL A 75 -9.08 -8.62 -19.89
N LYS A 76 -10.21 -9.23 -19.51
CA LYS A 76 -11.45 -9.15 -20.30
C LYS A 76 -12.46 -8.27 -19.59
N GLU A 77 -13.06 -7.35 -20.35
CA GLU A 77 -14.17 -6.54 -19.88
C GLU A 77 -15.50 -7.09 -20.42
N ALA A 78 -16.46 -7.32 -19.53
CA ALA A 78 -17.81 -7.71 -19.88
C ALA A 78 -18.81 -6.95 -19.00
N GLY A 79 -19.71 -6.19 -19.62
CA GLY A 79 -20.75 -5.45 -18.87
C GLY A 79 -20.19 -4.40 -17.89
N GLY A 80 -19.00 -3.85 -18.14
CA GLY A 80 -18.35 -2.88 -17.27
C GLY A 80 -17.60 -3.48 -16.07
N LEU A 81 -17.53 -4.82 -15.98
CA LEU A 81 -16.76 -5.55 -14.97
C LEU A 81 -15.54 -6.22 -15.61
N LEU A 82 -14.43 -6.26 -14.87
CA LEU A 82 -13.19 -6.87 -15.33
C LEU A 82 -13.05 -8.31 -14.83
N THR A 83 -12.58 -9.18 -15.72
CA THR A 83 -12.14 -10.54 -15.40
C THR A 83 -10.67 -10.66 -15.77
N TYR A 84 -9.83 -10.88 -14.77
CA TYR A 84 -8.40 -11.08 -14.92
C TYR A 84 -8.12 -12.54 -15.25
N ILE A 85 -7.35 -12.78 -16.31
CA ILE A 85 -6.93 -14.11 -16.75
C ILE A 85 -5.42 -14.18 -16.54
N GLY A 86 -4.96 -15.24 -15.89
CA GLY A 86 -3.57 -15.33 -15.52
C GLY A 86 -3.14 -16.72 -15.11
N LYS A 87 -1.99 -16.79 -14.45
CA LYS A 87 -1.49 -18.03 -13.85
C LYS A 87 -1.35 -17.87 -12.34
N HIS A 88 -1.79 -18.89 -11.62
CA HIS A 88 -1.49 -19.08 -10.21
C HIS A 88 -0.75 -20.42 -10.07
N ASP A 89 0.46 -20.40 -9.50
CA ASP A 89 1.35 -21.58 -9.41
C ASP A 89 1.49 -22.36 -10.74
N GLY A 90 1.59 -21.61 -11.84
CA GLY A 90 1.72 -22.15 -13.19
C GLY A 90 0.42 -22.67 -13.84
N LYS A 91 -0.69 -22.76 -13.09
CA LYS A 91 -1.99 -23.18 -13.61
C LYS A 91 -2.78 -21.99 -14.14
N PRO A 92 -3.43 -22.09 -15.32
CA PRO A 92 -4.31 -21.05 -15.81
C PRO A 92 -5.49 -20.88 -14.85
N THR A 93 -5.72 -19.68 -14.39
CA THR A 93 -6.80 -19.33 -13.46
C THR A 93 -7.41 -18.00 -13.87
N THR A 94 -8.70 -17.84 -13.59
CA THR A 94 -9.42 -16.59 -13.81
C THR A 94 -9.84 -16.01 -12.48
N LEU A 95 -9.83 -14.68 -12.38
CA LEU A 95 -10.16 -13.95 -11.19
C LEU A 95 -11.11 -12.81 -11.55
N SER A 96 -12.28 -12.81 -10.92
CA SER A 96 -13.22 -11.69 -11.05
C SER A 96 -12.73 -10.48 -10.25
N GLU A 97 -13.02 -9.26 -10.73
CA GLU A 97 -12.74 -8.01 -10.00
C GLU A 97 -13.30 -8.04 -8.55
N THR A 98 -14.46 -8.68 -8.34
CA THR A 98 -15.09 -8.83 -7.02
C THR A 98 -14.22 -9.62 -6.02
N ASP A 99 -13.42 -10.57 -6.51
CA ASP A 99 -12.60 -11.47 -5.69
C ASP A 99 -11.19 -10.94 -5.40
N LEU A 100 -10.87 -9.73 -5.86
CA LEU A 100 -9.63 -9.04 -5.51
C LEU A 100 -9.48 -8.91 -3.99
N ASP A 101 -8.23 -8.82 -3.51
CA ASP A 101 -7.96 -8.61 -2.10
C ASP A 101 -8.48 -7.24 -1.62
N HIS A 102 -9.09 -7.22 -0.44
CA HIS A 102 -9.61 -6.00 0.19
C HIS A 102 -8.50 -5.12 0.77
N HIS A 103 -7.35 -5.71 1.12
CA HIS A 103 -6.21 -5.04 1.77
C HIS A 103 -5.18 -4.51 0.77
N LEU A 104 -5.62 -4.19 -0.45
CA LEU A 104 -4.75 -3.69 -1.49
C LEU A 104 -4.17 -2.33 -1.10
N GLN A 105 -2.98 -2.34 -0.49
CA GLN A 105 -2.18 -1.14 -0.25
C GLN A 105 -1.52 -0.75 -1.56
N PHE A 106 -2.00 0.35 -2.17
CA PHE A 106 -1.37 0.96 -3.34
C PHE A 106 -0.05 1.61 -2.92
N ASN A 107 1.00 0.79 -2.80
CA ASN A 107 2.37 1.24 -2.55
C ASN A 107 3.14 1.58 -3.83
N GLN A 108 2.50 1.55 -5.01
CA GLN A 108 3.19 1.88 -6.26
C GLN A 108 3.02 3.38 -6.58
N PRO A 109 4.08 4.20 -6.46
CA PRO A 109 4.01 5.64 -6.73
C PRO A 109 3.61 5.95 -8.18
N GLN A 110 3.90 5.05 -9.12
CA GLN A 110 3.52 5.18 -10.52
C GLN A 110 2.00 5.17 -10.74
N GLN A 111 1.27 4.34 -10.00
CA GLN A 111 -0.20 4.27 -10.10
C GLN A 111 -0.85 5.52 -9.50
N ARG A 112 -0.30 6.04 -8.39
CA ARG A 112 -0.72 7.33 -7.80
C ARG A 112 -0.51 8.48 -8.79
N LEU A 113 0.65 8.52 -9.46
CA LEU A 113 0.93 9.52 -10.49
C LEU A 113 -0.07 9.46 -11.66
N PHE A 114 -0.37 8.26 -12.18
CA PHE A 114 -1.35 8.10 -13.27
C PHE A 114 -2.79 8.43 -12.86
N ALA A 115 -3.14 8.25 -11.59
CA ALA A 115 -4.41 8.70 -11.02
C ALA A 115 -4.47 10.21 -10.76
N GLY A 116 -3.38 10.95 -11.03
CA GLY A 116 -3.28 12.39 -10.73
C GLY A 116 -3.15 12.70 -9.24
N GLN A 117 -2.89 11.69 -8.40
CA GLN A 117 -2.62 11.85 -6.98
C GLN A 117 -1.16 12.28 -6.80
N ILE A 118 -0.92 13.58 -6.87
CA ILE A 118 0.41 14.19 -6.72
C ILE A 118 0.47 14.83 -5.34
N ASP A 119 1.36 14.33 -4.48
CA ASP A 119 1.66 14.95 -3.19
C ASP A 119 2.48 16.24 -3.42
N GLY A 120 2.44 17.17 -2.45
CA GLY A 120 3.26 18.38 -2.51
C GLY A 120 4.76 18.07 -2.48
N ASP A 121 5.55 18.89 -3.18
CA ASP A 121 7.01 18.69 -3.32
C ASP A 121 7.74 18.66 -1.97
N ASP A 122 7.29 19.46 -1.01
CA ASP A 122 7.84 19.49 0.36
C ASP A 122 7.82 18.11 1.04
N TRP A 123 6.76 17.33 0.83
CA TRP A 123 6.62 16.00 1.42
C TRP A 123 7.57 14.99 0.78
N LEU A 124 7.79 15.10 -0.53
CA LEU A 124 8.76 14.27 -1.23
C LEU A 124 10.18 14.58 -0.74
N ASN A 125 10.54 15.87 -0.69
CA ASN A 125 11.84 16.32 -0.23
C ASN A 125 12.10 15.88 1.22
N LEU A 126 11.14 16.11 2.13
CA LEU A 126 11.25 15.65 3.52
C LEU A 126 11.43 14.13 3.63
N ARG A 127 10.69 13.35 2.82
CA ARG A 127 10.81 11.90 2.81
C ARG A 127 12.20 11.45 2.37
N VAL A 128 12.74 12.06 1.31
CA VAL A 128 14.09 11.76 0.81
C VAL A 128 15.14 12.10 1.87
N GLU A 129 15.07 13.30 2.44
CA GLU A 129 15.99 13.74 3.51
C GLU A 129 15.91 12.82 4.74
N ALA A 130 14.71 12.47 5.19
CA ALA A 130 14.52 11.57 6.33
C ALA A 130 15.14 10.18 6.09
N LEU A 131 15.00 9.62 4.88
CA LEU A 131 15.60 8.33 4.52
C LEU A 131 17.13 8.42 4.47
N GLN A 132 17.69 9.51 3.93
CA GLN A 132 19.13 9.74 3.93
C GLN A 132 19.68 9.87 5.36
N HIS A 133 19.00 10.62 6.23
CA HIS A 133 19.38 10.75 7.64
C HIS A 133 19.30 9.41 8.37
N LEU A 134 18.25 8.62 8.14
CA LEU A 134 18.10 7.30 8.73
C LEU A 134 19.25 6.37 8.29
N GLN A 135 19.55 6.33 6.99
CA GLN A 135 20.67 5.56 6.44
C GLN A 135 22.00 5.94 7.11
N ASN A 136 22.27 7.24 7.24
CA ASN A 136 23.50 7.73 7.87
C ASN A 136 23.58 7.35 9.35
N LEU A 137 22.45 7.37 10.07
CA LEU A 137 22.39 6.96 11.46
C LEU A 137 22.61 5.44 11.60
N GLU A 138 21.97 4.62 10.78
CA GLU A 138 22.12 3.15 10.83
C GLU A 138 23.54 2.69 10.52
N GLN A 139 24.24 3.36 9.60
CA GLN A 139 25.64 3.07 9.25
C GLN A 139 26.65 3.60 10.28
N SER A 140 26.20 4.40 11.25
CA SER A 140 27.10 4.99 12.25
C SER A 140 27.68 3.90 13.15
N PRO A 141 29.02 3.90 13.39
CA PRO A 141 29.63 2.98 14.34
C PRO A 141 29.25 3.29 15.80
N LEU A 142 28.53 4.39 16.03
CA LEU A 142 28.07 4.86 17.33
C LEU A 142 26.58 4.59 17.58
N THR A 143 25.91 3.85 16.69
CA THR A 143 24.52 3.45 16.85
C THR A 143 24.31 2.77 18.21
N GLY A 144 23.30 3.22 18.95
CA GLY A 144 23.02 2.76 20.31
C GLY A 144 23.85 3.40 21.43
N LEU A 145 24.90 4.17 21.11
CA LEU A 145 25.74 4.88 22.10
C LEU A 145 25.45 6.38 22.20
N ILE A 146 24.85 6.98 21.17
CA ILE A 146 24.60 8.44 21.09
C ILE A 146 23.37 8.87 21.91
N GLY A 147 22.40 7.98 22.14
CA GLY A 147 21.13 8.33 22.79
C GLY A 147 21.17 8.43 24.32
N ALA A 148 22.26 7.99 24.95
CA ALA A 148 22.39 7.97 26.41
C ALA A 148 22.66 9.38 26.96
N ARG A 149 21.91 9.78 28.00
CA ARG A 149 22.14 11.04 28.73
C ARG A 149 23.25 10.87 29.77
N THR A 150 24.46 10.57 29.32
CA THR A 150 25.64 10.36 30.18
C THR A 150 26.79 11.26 29.74
N SER A 151 27.76 11.47 30.63
CA SER A 151 28.99 12.16 30.26
C SER A 151 29.86 11.29 29.35
N LEU A 152 30.60 11.93 28.43
CA LEU A 152 31.51 11.24 27.50
C LEU A 152 32.78 10.79 28.21
N ILE A 153 32.67 9.73 29.02
CA ILE A 153 33.79 9.17 29.78
C ILE A 153 34.48 8.07 28.94
N PRO A 154 35.75 8.24 28.52
CA PRO A 154 36.38 7.38 27.52
C PRO A 154 36.38 5.88 27.86
N HIS A 155 36.70 5.51 29.11
CA HIS A 155 36.74 4.11 29.50
C HIS A 155 35.33 3.47 29.54
N GLN A 156 34.29 4.23 29.87
CA GLN A 156 32.91 3.74 29.88
C GLN A 156 32.40 3.49 28.45
N LEU A 157 32.70 4.41 27.53
CA LEU A 157 32.37 4.26 26.11
C LEU A 157 33.12 3.07 25.48
N TYR A 158 34.38 2.86 25.87
CA TYR A 158 35.16 1.71 25.44
C TYR A 158 34.49 0.39 25.85
N ILE A 159 34.13 0.25 27.14
CA ILE A 159 33.46 -0.95 27.64
C ILE A 159 32.11 -1.15 26.94
N ALA A 160 31.30 -0.10 26.82
CA ALA A 160 30.00 -0.17 26.16
C ALA A 160 30.12 -0.66 24.71
N ARG A 161 31.06 -0.12 23.95
CA ARG A 161 31.35 -0.55 22.57
C ARG A 161 31.84 -1.99 22.50
N GLU A 162 32.76 -2.39 23.38
CA GLU A 162 33.40 -3.70 23.35
C GLU A 162 32.43 -4.83 23.72
N VAL A 163 31.51 -4.55 24.64
CA VAL A 163 30.48 -5.50 25.10
C VAL A 163 29.31 -5.56 24.12
N ALA A 164 28.83 -4.43 23.61
CA ALA A 164 27.67 -4.37 22.72
C ALA A 164 27.90 -5.04 21.36
N ASN A 165 29.16 -5.12 20.88
CA ASN A 165 29.49 -5.77 19.61
C ASN A 165 29.63 -7.30 19.70
N ARG A 166 29.42 -7.91 20.88
CA ARG A 166 29.49 -9.38 21.05
C ARG A 166 28.12 -9.99 20.83
N ALA A 167 28.04 -11.13 20.14
CA ALA A 167 26.78 -11.82 19.88
C ALA A 167 26.09 -12.35 21.16
N ALA A 168 26.86 -12.71 22.18
CA ALA A 168 26.36 -13.19 23.47
C ALA A 168 27.26 -12.70 24.62
N PRO A 169 27.12 -11.44 25.05
CA PRO A 169 28.02 -10.86 26.04
C PRO A 169 27.82 -11.48 27.42
N ARG A 170 28.92 -11.87 28.05
CA ARG A 170 29.03 -12.21 29.48
C ARG A 170 30.15 -11.38 30.05
N VAL A 171 29.87 -10.58 31.07
CA VAL A 171 30.79 -9.59 31.65
C VAL A 171 30.58 -9.56 33.16
N LEU A 172 31.65 -9.39 33.94
CA LEU A 172 31.66 -9.26 35.40
C LEU A 172 32.39 -7.97 35.77
#